data_AF-A0A7K8SB16-F1
#
_entry.id   AF-A0A7K8SB16-F1
#
_cell.length_a   1.000
_cell.length_b   1.000
_cell.length_c   1.000
_cell.angle_alpha   90.00
_cell.angle_beta   90.00
_cell.angle_gamma   90.00
#
_symmetry.space_group_name_H-M   'P 1'
#
loop_
_entity.id
_entity.type
_entity.pdbx_description
1 polymer ?
#
loop_
_entity_poly.entity_id
_entity_poly.type
_entity_poly.pdbx_seq_one_letter_code
_entity_poly.pdbx_strand_id
1 'polypeptide(L)'
;VPVDGSHWLSMREVLDMLRQKGHEVVVVAPEVSLHIKPSKNFVMKMYSVSYAQEEMEKVFKESVMDLFKGGSFLERVIRQYQQAKKTSAMFLTTCTHLIHNKELIRYLEESKF
;
A
#
# COMPACT_ATOMS: atom_id res chain seq x y z
N VAL A 1 -1.44 9.17 0.19
CA VAL A 1 0.01 9.03 -0.01
C VAL A 1 0.27 7.56 -0.33
N PRO A 2 0.88 7.19 -1.47
CA PRO A 2 1.15 5.78 -1.76
C PRO A 2 2.20 5.27 -0.77
N VAL A 3 1.82 4.28 0.04
CA VAL A 3 2.65 3.76 1.15
C VAL A 3 3.59 2.63 0.68
N ASP A 4 3.22 1.96 -0.41
CA ASP A 4 3.97 0.87 -1.05
C ASP A 4 4.87 1.41 -2.21
N GLY A 5 5.54 0.53 -2.94
CA GLY A 5 6.40 0.88 -4.07
C GLY A 5 7.73 1.47 -3.61
N SER A 6 8.21 2.48 -4.34
CA SER A 6 9.48 3.15 -4.03
C SER A 6 9.51 3.74 -2.62
N HIS A 7 8.39 4.27 -2.13
CA HIS A 7 8.29 4.81 -0.77
C HIS A 7 8.58 3.74 0.28
N TRP A 8 7.97 2.55 0.16
CA TRP A 8 8.24 1.44 1.06
C TRP A 8 9.69 0.95 0.95
N LEU A 9 10.21 0.81 -0.27
CA LEU A 9 11.58 0.34 -0.49
C LEU A 9 12.60 1.26 0.21
N SER A 10 12.42 2.57 0.14
CA SER A 10 13.27 3.52 0.87
C SER A 10 13.07 3.46 2.39
N MET A 11 11.84 3.23 2.86
CA MET A 11 11.57 3.11 4.30
C MET A 11 12.24 1.89 4.94
N ARG A 12 12.52 0.82 4.19
CA ARG A 12 13.12 -0.42 4.74
C ARG A 12 14.44 -0.16 5.46
N GLU A 13 15.32 0.67 4.91
CA GLU A 13 16.59 1.00 5.54
C GLU A 13 16.38 1.76 6.86
N VAL A 14 15.38 2.64 6.90
CA VAL A 14 15.01 3.38 8.12
C VAL A 14 14.52 2.44 9.21
N LEU A 15 13.68 1.45 8.87
CA LEU A 15 13.19 0.45 9.82
C LEU A 15 14.35 -0.37 10.42
N ASP A 16 15.32 -0.77 9.60
CA ASP A 16 16.49 -1.52 10.03
C ASP A 16 17.37 -0.70 10.98
N MET A 17 17.60 0.58 10.67
CA MET A 17 18.32 1.49 11.56
C MET A 17 17.61 1.72 12.89
N LEU A 18 16.28 1.89 12.88
CA LEU A 18 15.50 2.07 14.10
C LEU A 18 15.60 0.84 15.02
N ARG A 19 15.51 -0.36 14.44
CA ARG A 19 15.71 -1.61 15.19
C ARG A 19 17.12 -1.70 15.79
N GLN A 20 18.16 -1.38 15.02
CA GLN A 20 19.54 -1.40 15.53
C GLN A 20 19.76 -0.43 16.69
N LYS A 21 18.99 0.67 16.73
CA LYS A 21 18.99 1.63 17.85
C LYS A 21 18.12 1.21 19.04
N GLY A 22 17.54 0.00 19.01
CA GLY A 22 16.72 -0.53 20.09
C GLY A 22 15.26 -0.11 20.07
N HIS A 23 14.78 0.50 18.97
CA HIS A 23 13.36 0.81 18.83
C HIS A 23 12.57 -0.41 18.35
N GLU A 24 11.43 -0.66 18.98
CA GLU A 24 10.42 -1.55 18.44
C GLU A 24 9.60 -0.79 17.40
N VAL A 25 9.47 -1.36 16.20
CA VAL A 25 8.69 -0.75 15.12
C VAL A 25 7.58 -1.69 14.72
N VAL A 26 6.35 -1.15 14.66
CA VAL A 26 5.18 -1.85 14.15
C VAL A 26 4.81 -1.32 12.78
N VAL A 27 4.74 -2.21 11.79
CA VAL A 27 4.30 -1.91 10.43
C VAL A 27 2.90 -2.45 10.25
N VAL A 28 1.97 -1.56 9.88
CA VAL A 28 0.58 -1.90 9.56
C VAL A 28 0.40 -1.87 8.05
N ALA A 29 -0.06 -2.97 7.46
CA ALA A 29 -0.23 -3.10 6.02
C ALA A 29 -1.39 -4.04 5.65
N PRO A 30 -2.03 -3.87 4.48
CA PRO A 30 -2.96 -4.88 3.98
C PRO A 30 -2.23 -6.21 3.69
N GLU A 31 -2.94 -7.34 3.78
CA GLU A 31 -2.41 -8.66 3.41
C GLU A 31 -2.01 -8.73 1.93
N VAL A 32 -2.66 -7.91 1.10
CA VAL A 32 -2.37 -7.75 -0.33
C VAL A 32 -1.52 -6.51 -0.54
N SER A 33 -0.32 -6.69 -1.06
CA SER A 33 0.68 -5.63 -1.20
C SER A 33 1.62 -5.91 -2.38
N LEU A 34 2.22 -4.86 -2.95
CA LEU A 34 3.22 -5.00 -4.00
C LEU A 34 4.57 -5.43 -3.40
N HIS A 35 5.08 -4.68 -2.41
CA HIS A 35 6.43 -4.90 -1.87
C HIS A 35 6.48 -5.07 -0.34
N ILE A 36 5.37 -4.83 0.36
CA ILE A 36 5.34 -4.91 1.84
C ILE A 36 5.18 -6.37 2.29
N LYS A 37 6.26 -6.99 2.79
CA LYS A 37 6.26 -8.39 3.23
C LYS A 37 6.80 -8.54 4.66
N PRO A 38 6.40 -9.59 5.39
CA PRO A 38 6.91 -9.85 6.74
C PRO A 38 8.44 -9.90 6.78
N SER A 39 9.03 -9.34 7.83
CA SER A 39 10.46 -9.32 8.07
C SER A 39 10.75 -9.55 9.55
N LYS A 40 11.95 -10.03 9.87
CA LYS A 40 12.42 -10.12 11.26
C LYS A 40 12.73 -8.75 11.85
N ASN A 41 12.80 -7.69 11.03
CA ASN A 41 13.28 -6.37 11.42
C ASN A 41 12.20 -5.47 12.05
N PHE A 42 10.94 -5.88 12.03
CA PHE A 42 9.84 -5.13 12.63
C PHE A 42 8.69 -6.09 12.92
N VAL A 43 7.77 -5.68 13.78
CA VAL A 43 6.52 -6.39 14.02
C VAL A 43 5.54 -6.00 12.91
N MET A 44 4.95 -6.99 12.24
CA MET A 44 3.96 -6.72 11.19
C MET A 44 2.55 -7.02 11.69
N LYS A 45 1.63 -6.07 11.49
CA LYS A 45 0.19 -6.24 11.68
C LYS A 45 -0.51 -6.14 10.33
N MET A 46 -1.09 -7.24 9.89
CA MET A 46 -1.80 -7.31 8.61
C MET A 46 -3.31 -7.24 8.81
N TYR A 47 -4.01 -6.69 7.82
CA TYR A 47 -5.46 -6.70 7.79
C TYR A 47 -5.97 -7.09 6.40
N SER A 48 -7.11 -7.78 6.37
CA SER A 48 -7.71 -8.25 5.13
C SER A 48 -8.38 -7.12 4.34
N VAL A 49 -8.28 -7.22 3.02
CA VAL A 49 -8.92 -6.33 2.04
C VAL A 49 -9.83 -7.15 1.12
N SER A 50 -10.76 -6.50 0.42
CA SER A 50 -11.76 -7.17 -0.41
C SER A 50 -11.28 -7.57 -1.81
N TYR A 51 -10.04 -7.28 -2.18
CA TYR A 51 -9.49 -7.53 -3.51
C TYR A 51 -8.33 -8.52 -3.44
N ALA A 52 -8.13 -9.28 -4.51
CA ALA A 52 -7.05 -10.26 -4.62
C ALA A 52 -5.72 -9.61 -5.07
N GLN A 53 -4.62 -10.33 -4.86
CA GLN A 53 -3.28 -9.90 -5.28
C GLN A 53 -3.21 -9.67 -6.80
N GLU A 54 -3.85 -10.53 -7.57
CA GLU A 54 -3.89 -10.45 -9.04
C GLU A 54 -4.60 -9.18 -9.52
N GLU A 55 -5.63 -8.72 -8.79
CA GLU A 55 -6.35 -7.49 -9.11
C GLU A 55 -5.46 -6.26 -8.88
N MET A 56 -4.72 -6.23 -7.76
CA MET A 56 -3.75 -5.16 -7.46
C MET A 56 -2.64 -5.12 -8.52
N GLU A 57 -2.05 -6.27 -8.84
CA GLU A 57 -0.99 -6.39 -9.84
C GLU A 57 -1.47 -5.97 -11.23
N LYS A 58 -2.71 -6.34 -11.59
CA LYS A 58 -3.32 -5.92 -12.85
C LYS A 58 -3.49 -4.39 -12.91
N VAL A 59 -4.05 -3.77 -11.87
CA VAL A 59 -4.22 -2.30 -11.82
C VAL A 59 -2.87 -1.60 -11.89
N PHE A 60 -1.87 -2.10 -11.19
CA PHE A 60 -0.50 -1.56 -11.23
C PHE A 60 0.10 -1.67 -12.64
N LYS A 61 0.05 -2.86 -13.25
CA LYS A 61 0.60 -3.12 -14.58
C LYS A 61 -0.10 -2.30 -15.66
N GLU A 62 -1.43 -2.22 -15.64
CA GLU A 62 -2.20 -1.37 -16.56
C GLU A 62 -1.81 0.10 -16.42
N SER A 63 -1.68 0.59 -15.19
CA SER A 63 -1.29 1.98 -14.92
C SER A 63 0.11 2.29 -15.46
N VAL A 64 1.08 1.39 -15.28
CA VAL A 64 2.43 1.56 -15.83
C VAL A 64 2.41 1.51 -17.35
N MET A 65 1.74 0.54 -17.96
CA MET A 65 1.67 0.40 -19.42
C MET A 65 0.98 1.60 -20.08
N ASP A 66 -0.07 2.14 -19.45
CA ASP A 66 -0.83 3.26 -20.00
C ASP A 66 -0.05 4.57 -20.05
N LEU A 67 0.98 4.74 -19.20
CA LEU A 67 1.92 5.87 -19.26
C LEU A 67 2.74 5.88 -20.56
N PHE A 68 3.08 4.70 -21.09
CA PHE A 68 3.91 4.56 -22.29
C PHE A 68 3.08 4.35 -23.57
N LYS A 69 1.77 4.14 -23.46
CA LYS A 69 0.89 4.06 -24.63
C LYS A 69 0.82 5.40 -25.37
N GLY A 70 0.93 5.33 -26.70
CA GLY A 70 0.69 6.45 -27.60
C GLY A 70 -0.77 6.92 -27.64
N GLY A 71 -1.12 7.62 -28.72
CA GLY A 71 -2.42 8.25 -28.93
C GLY A 71 -2.35 9.77 -28.85
N SER A 72 -3.46 10.42 -29.20
CA SER A 72 -3.66 11.87 -29.08
C SER A 72 -3.63 12.33 -27.62
N PHE A 73 -3.44 13.63 -27.40
CA PHE A 73 -3.42 14.20 -26.05
C PHE A 73 -4.70 13.88 -25.25
N LEU A 74 -5.87 14.05 -25.87
CA LEU A 74 -7.17 13.79 -25.22
C LEU A 74 -7.34 12.32 -24.82
N GLU A 75 -6.98 11.38 -25.69
CA GLU A 75 -7.04 9.94 -25.38
C GLU A 75 -6.13 9.58 -24.20
N ARG A 76 -4.92 10.15 -24.15
CA ARG A 76 -4.01 9.96 -23.02
C ARG A 76 -4.63 10.50 -21.73
N VAL A 77 -5.16 11.72 -21.74
CA VAL A 77 -5.79 12.34 -20.56
C VAL A 77 -6.96 11.50 -20.06
N ILE A 78 -7.85 11.05 -20.95
CA ILE A 78 -9.01 10.21 -20.59
C ILE A 78 -8.55 8.90 -19.96
N ARG A 79 -7.55 8.24 -20.55
CA ARG A 79 -7.00 6.98 -20.04
C ARG A 79 -6.36 7.16 -18.66
N GLN A 80 -5.54 8.19 -18.48
CA GLN A 80 -4.94 8.50 -17.18
C GLN A 80 -5.99 8.80 -16.11
N TYR A 81 -7.06 9.51 -16.47
CA TYR A 81 -8.18 9.78 -15.56
C TYR A 81 -8.90 8.49 -15.13
N GLN A 82 -9.16 7.57 -16.06
CA GLN A 82 -9.77 6.27 -15.76
C GLN A 82 -8.88 5.43 -14.84
N GLN A 83 -7.56 5.41 -15.07
CA GLN A 83 -6.62 4.68 -14.21
C GLN A 83 -6.50 5.32 -12.82
N ALA A 84 -6.49 6.65 -12.74
CA ALA A 84 -6.52 7.37 -11.48
C ALA A 84 -7.79 7.07 -10.67
N LYS A 85 -8.95 6.92 -11.32
CA LYS A 85 -10.19 6.48 -10.68
C LYS A 85 -10.09 5.07 -10.10
N LYS A 86 -9.63 4.09 -10.89
CA LYS A 86 -9.45 2.70 -10.43
C LYS A 86 -8.50 2.63 -9.23
N THR A 87 -7.35 3.29 -9.35
CA THR A 87 -6.32 3.34 -8.31
C THR A 87 -6.84 4.01 -7.03
N SER A 88 -7.55 5.14 -7.17
CA SER A 88 -8.17 5.84 -6.03
C SER A 88 -9.22 4.98 -5.33
N ALA A 89 -10.03 4.23 -6.08
CA ALA A 89 -11.02 3.32 -5.49
C ALA A 89 -10.34 2.21 -4.67
N MET A 90 -9.28 1.60 -5.19
CA MET A 90 -8.52 0.57 -4.46
C MET A 90 -7.86 1.13 -3.19
N PHE A 91 -7.31 2.34 -3.25
CA PHE A 91 -6.80 3.01 -2.04
C PHE A 91 -7.89 3.32 -1.03
N LEU A 92 -9.06 3.80 -1.48
CA LEU A 92 -10.18 4.04 -0.60
C LEU A 92 -10.61 2.75 0.10
N THR A 93 -10.78 1.66 -0.65
CA THR A 93 -11.09 0.34 -0.09
C THR A 93 -10.06 -0.09 0.97
N THR A 94 -8.77 0.10 0.67
CA THR A 94 -7.68 -0.22 1.61
C THR A 94 -7.81 0.57 2.91
N CYS A 95 -8.00 1.90 2.82
CA CYS A 95 -8.22 2.75 3.99
C CYS A 95 -9.50 2.38 4.74
N THR A 96 -10.60 2.11 4.03
CA THR A 96 -11.88 1.70 4.62
C THR A 96 -11.71 0.40 5.41
N HIS A 97 -11.05 -0.61 4.86
CA HIS A 97 -10.80 -1.87 5.57
C HIS A 97 -9.92 -1.67 6.81
N LEU A 98 -8.89 -0.81 6.73
CA LEU A 98 -8.05 -0.47 7.87
C LEU A 98 -8.86 0.15 9.02
N ILE A 99 -9.61 1.22 8.75
CA ILE A 99 -10.34 1.96 9.80
C ILE A 99 -11.51 1.16 10.39
N HIS A 100 -12.05 0.20 9.63
CA HIS A 100 -13.13 -0.68 10.11
C HIS A 100 -12.61 -1.96 10.79
N ASN A 101 -11.31 -2.24 10.75
CA ASN A 101 -10.72 -3.34 11.50
C ASN A 101 -10.62 -2.97 12.99
N LYS A 102 -11.73 -3.18 13.72
CA LYS A 102 -11.85 -2.82 15.14
C LYS A 102 -10.79 -3.46 16.03
N GLU A 103 -10.38 -4.70 15.73
CA GLU A 103 -9.35 -5.39 16.51
C GLU A 103 -8.00 -4.70 16.36
N LEU A 104 -7.60 -4.40 15.13
CA LEU A 104 -6.36 -3.70 14.84
C LEU A 104 -6.36 -2.27 15.38
N ILE A 105 -7.44 -1.52 15.20
CA ILE A 105 -7.56 -0.16 15.74
C ILE A 105 -7.46 -0.18 17.27
N ARG A 106 -8.18 -1.09 17.93
CA ARG A 106 -8.09 -1.24 19.38
C ARG A 106 -6.67 -1.60 19.84
N TYR A 107 -5.99 -2.51 19.15
CA TYR A 107 -4.58 -2.81 19.43
C TYR A 107 -3.70 -1.56 19.35
N LEU A 108 -3.87 -0.73 18.32
CA LEU A 108 -3.09 0.51 18.16
C LEU A 108 -3.38 1.52 19.28
N GLU A 109 -4.64 1.66 19.68
CA GLU A 109 -5.05 2.52 20.80
C GLU A 109 -4.47 2.04 22.15
N GLU A 110 -4.55 0.74 22.42
CA GLU A 110 -4.07 0.12 23.67
C GLU A 110 -2.54 0.12 23.77
N SER A 111 -1.82 0.03 22.64
CA SER A 111 -0.36 -0.06 22.61
C SER A 111 0.35 1.23 23.00
N LYS A 112 -0.33 2.39 22.93
CA LYS A 112 0.22 3.71 23.34
C LYS A 112 1.62 4.02 22.77
N PHE A 113 1.85 3.68 21.50
CA PHE A 113 3.05 4.08 20.76
C PHE A 113 3.23 5.61 20.76
#